data_AF-A0AAN6F2Q3-F1
#
_entry.id   AF-A0AAN6F2Q3-F1
#
_cell.length_a   1.000
_cell.length_b   1.000
_cell.length_c   1.000
_cell.angle_alpha   90.00
_cell.angle_beta   90.00
_cell.angle_gamma   90.00
#
_symmetry.space_group_name_H-M   'P 1'
#
loop_
_entity.id
_entity.type
_entity.pdbx_description
1 polymer ?
#
loop_
_entity_poly.entity_id
_entity_poly.type
_entity_poly.pdbx_seq_one_letter_code
_entity_poly.pdbx_strand_id
1 'polypeptide(L)'
;MLSLQTARAPHTLTPNIFPCTIHHNGPLKITKRYWNPQPSSDDKQTSTAYLRGRKLRGRVVKVPKGYRGYLLQKTEKDATALASSVTGQGAERAGLVEDDGDGSECGDEEEDGGEEVKVMEQKAVFDEMTVWGHEVLPDGGDEYVKGVEEWIAFAEAVGGVSHRITDSEEASSVPVRDRVETSQST
;
A
#
# COMPACT_ATOMS: atom_id res chain seq x y z
N MET A 1 2.60 5.41 18.60
CA MET A 1 2.46 4.39 17.51
C MET A 1 1.91 5.02 16.22
N LEU A 2 1.79 4.27 15.11
CA LEU A 2 1.12 4.73 13.88
C LEU A 2 -0.10 3.84 13.58
N SER A 3 -1.24 4.46 13.27
CA SER A 3 -2.48 3.75 12.91
C SER A 3 -2.85 4.01 11.45
N LEU A 4 -3.16 2.96 10.69
CA LEU A 4 -3.54 3.08 9.28
C LEU A 4 -5.04 3.28 9.13
N GLN A 5 -5.43 4.41 8.52
CA GLN A 5 -6.79 4.65 8.06
C GLN A 5 -6.89 4.33 6.57
N THR A 6 -7.57 3.21 6.27
CA THR A 6 -7.82 2.75 4.90
C THR A 6 -8.96 3.57 4.28
N ALA A 7 -8.76 4.06 3.05
CA ALA A 7 -9.80 4.76 2.32
C ALA A 7 -10.86 3.79 1.78
N ARG A 8 -12.14 4.17 1.81
CA ARG A 8 -13.25 3.34 1.31
C ARG A 8 -13.16 3.05 -0.19
N ALA A 9 -12.58 3.97 -0.97
CA ALA A 9 -12.37 3.84 -2.41
C ALA A 9 -11.07 4.56 -2.81
N PRO A 10 -9.90 3.90 -2.69
CA PRO A 10 -8.63 4.51 -3.05
C PRO A 10 -8.49 4.60 -4.57
N HIS A 11 -7.91 5.68 -5.06
CA HIS A 11 -7.55 5.80 -6.47
C HIS A 11 -6.22 5.07 -6.77
N THR A 12 -6.10 4.54 -7.97
CA THR A 12 -4.88 3.86 -8.45
C THR A 12 -3.86 4.88 -8.95
N LEU A 13 -2.57 4.65 -8.70
CA LEU A 13 -1.47 5.42 -9.27
C LEU A 13 -0.33 4.52 -9.74
N THR A 14 0.62 5.10 -10.47
CA THR A 14 1.85 4.41 -10.89
C THR A 14 3.06 5.19 -10.34
N PRO A 15 3.78 4.68 -9.33
CA PRO A 15 4.99 5.30 -8.83
C PRO A 15 6.11 5.26 -9.88
N ASN A 16 6.94 6.31 -9.90
CA ASN A 16 8.10 6.41 -10.78
C ASN A 16 9.34 6.67 -9.93
N ILE A 17 10.30 5.74 -9.97
CA ILE A 17 11.57 5.85 -9.26
C ILE A 17 12.60 6.41 -10.24
N PHE A 18 13.12 7.59 -9.93
CA PHE A 18 14.06 8.30 -10.80
C PHE A 18 15.51 8.08 -10.37
N PRO A 19 16.47 8.03 -11.31
CA PRO A 19 17.91 7.94 -11.03
C PRO A 19 18.49 9.33 -10.67
N CYS A 20 17.71 10.16 -9.98
CA CYS A 20 18.11 11.50 -9.54
C CYS A 20 17.20 12.01 -8.42
N THR A 21 17.75 12.88 -7.57
CA THR A 21 16.99 13.54 -6.51
C THR A 21 16.26 14.78 -7.03
N ILE A 22 14.97 14.90 -6.71
CA ILE A 22 14.17 16.10 -6.97
C ILE A 22 13.93 16.79 -5.62
N HIS A 23 14.48 17.99 -5.43
CA HIS A 23 14.37 18.72 -4.17
C HIS A 23 12.97 19.26 -3.89
N HIS A 24 12.16 19.46 -4.92
CA HIS A 24 10.78 19.93 -4.76
C HIS A 24 9.90 18.78 -4.28
N ASN A 25 9.26 18.96 -3.12
CA ASN A 25 8.21 18.07 -2.63
C ASN A 25 6.86 18.79 -2.68
N GLY A 26 5.91 18.25 -3.44
CA GLY A 26 4.56 18.78 -3.54
C GLY A 26 3.89 18.48 -4.88
N PRO A 27 2.59 18.82 -5.01
CA PRO A 27 1.85 18.62 -6.24
C PRO A 27 2.48 19.38 -7.41
N LEU A 28 2.66 18.69 -8.53
CA LEU A 28 3.15 19.28 -9.78
C LEU A 28 2.14 19.00 -10.90
N LYS A 29 1.70 20.06 -11.58
CA LYS A 29 0.86 19.94 -12.78
C LYS A 29 1.75 19.57 -13.97
N ILE A 30 2.05 18.29 -14.08
CA ILE A 30 2.90 17.76 -15.14
C ILE A 30 2.06 17.60 -16.41
N THR A 31 2.42 18.31 -17.47
CA THR A 31 1.81 18.12 -18.79
C THR A 31 2.55 17.04 -19.58
N LYS A 32 1.88 16.45 -20.58
CA LYS A 32 2.50 15.49 -21.52
C LYS A 32 3.72 16.05 -22.26
N ARG A 33 3.92 17.37 -22.29
CA ARG A 33 5.13 17.99 -22.85
C ARG A 33 6.37 17.68 -22.00
N TYR A 34 6.23 17.67 -20.67
CA TYR A 34 7.36 17.53 -19.75
C TYR A 34 7.59 16.10 -19.30
N TRP A 35 6.54 15.28 -19.26
CA TRP A 35 6.62 13.89 -18.89
C TRP A 35 5.65 13.09 -19.75
N ASN A 36 6.21 12.21 -20.57
CA ASN A 36 5.43 11.31 -21.41
C ASN A 36 6.19 9.99 -21.60
N PRO A 37 6.10 9.08 -20.61
CA PRO A 37 6.56 7.70 -20.77
C PRO A 37 5.91 7.08 -22.00
N GLN A 38 6.73 6.56 -22.91
CA GLN A 38 6.28 5.82 -24.08
C GLN A 38 6.70 4.36 -23.94
N PRO A 39 5.75 3.41 -23.90
CA PRO A 39 6.08 2.00 -23.90
C PRO A 39 6.82 1.63 -25.19
N SER A 40 7.79 0.74 -25.09
CA SER A 40 8.48 0.23 -26.29
C SER A 40 7.55 -0.69 -27.07
N SER A 41 7.68 -0.69 -28.40
CA SER A 41 7.01 -1.65 -29.28
C SER A 41 7.47 -3.09 -29.03
N ASP A 42 8.73 -3.26 -28.63
CA ASP A 42 9.40 -4.54 -28.60
C ASP A 42 9.15 -5.27 -27.28
N ASP A 43 9.08 -4.52 -26.17
CA ASP A 43 8.82 -5.06 -24.85
C ASP A 43 7.87 -4.16 -24.06
N LYS A 44 6.70 -4.72 -23.72
CA LYS A 44 5.65 -4.07 -22.92
C LYS A 44 6.11 -3.72 -21.50
N GLN A 45 7.17 -4.36 -21.01
CA GLN A 45 7.75 -4.07 -19.68
C GLN A 45 8.77 -2.93 -19.72
N THR A 46 9.10 -2.41 -20.91
CA THR A 46 10.04 -1.30 -21.04
C THR A 46 9.34 -0.03 -21.50
N SER A 47 9.78 1.09 -20.95
CA SER A 47 9.32 2.41 -21.34
C SER A 47 10.51 3.33 -21.58
N THR A 48 10.35 4.32 -22.44
CA THR A 48 11.33 5.40 -22.63
C THR A 48 10.68 6.74 -22.32
N ALA A 49 11.39 7.61 -21.61
CA ALA A 49 10.94 8.96 -21.29
C ALA A 49 12.14 9.92 -21.32
N TYR A 50 11.86 11.23 -21.30
CA TYR A 50 12.90 12.25 -21.22
C TYR A 50 12.63 13.17 -20.04
N LEU A 51 13.62 13.36 -19.19
CA LEU A 51 13.56 14.29 -18.06
C LEU A 51 14.70 15.29 -18.18
N ARG A 52 14.37 16.58 -18.25
CA ARG A 52 15.36 17.68 -18.41
C ARG A 52 16.31 17.47 -19.61
N GLY A 53 15.82 16.86 -20.68
CA GLY A 53 16.60 16.56 -21.89
C GLY A 53 17.46 15.29 -21.82
N ARG A 54 17.43 14.56 -20.70
CA ARG A 54 18.14 13.28 -20.53
C ARG A 54 17.19 12.12 -20.83
N LYS A 55 17.65 11.15 -21.63
CA LYS A 55 16.85 9.95 -21.93
C LYS A 55 16.87 8.99 -20.75
N LEU A 56 15.69 8.52 -20.38
CA LEU A 56 15.47 7.54 -19.35
C LEU A 56 14.93 6.26 -19.98
N ARG A 57 15.45 5.12 -19.54
CA ARG A 57 14.95 3.79 -19.86
C ARG A 57 14.31 3.22 -18.60
N GLY A 58 13.01 2.99 -18.67
CA GLY A 58 12.19 2.52 -17.58
C GLY A 58 11.92 1.03 -17.70
N ARG A 59 12.01 0.31 -16.58
CA ARG A 59 11.54 -1.05 -16.40
C ARG A 59 10.31 -1.04 -15.49
N VAL A 60 9.22 -1.65 -15.94
CA VAL A 60 8.01 -1.83 -15.13
C VAL A 60 8.21 -3.05 -14.22
N VAL A 61 8.12 -2.82 -12.92
CA VAL A 61 8.23 -3.83 -11.88
C VAL A 61 6.87 -4.01 -11.22
N LYS A 62 6.36 -5.23 -11.22
CA LYS A 62 5.09 -5.58 -10.59
C LYS A 62 5.31 -5.92 -9.13
N VAL A 63 4.36 -5.52 -8.28
CA VAL A 63 4.33 -5.96 -6.90
C VAL A 63 4.07 -7.48 -6.87
N PRO A 64 4.76 -8.25 -6.00
CA PRO A 64 4.56 -9.69 -5.89
C PRO A 64 3.11 -10.08 -5.57
N LYS A 65 2.73 -11.31 -5.96
CA LYS A 65 1.39 -11.83 -5.70
C LYS A 65 1.10 -11.85 -4.20
N GLY A 66 -0.12 -11.47 -3.81
CA GLY A 66 -0.52 -11.37 -2.40
C GLY A 66 -0.13 -10.06 -1.72
N TYR A 67 0.67 -9.22 -2.38
CA TYR A 67 1.04 -7.89 -1.89
C TYR A 67 0.35 -6.79 -2.68
N ARG A 68 0.20 -5.62 -2.04
CA ARG A 68 -0.33 -4.41 -2.66
C ARG A 68 0.44 -3.20 -2.16
N GLY A 69 0.74 -2.27 -3.06
CA GLY A 69 1.35 -0.99 -2.72
C GLY A 69 0.33 0.03 -2.22
N TYR A 70 0.71 0.79 -1.20
CA TYR A 70 -0.10 1.88 -0.63
C TYR A 70 0.69 3.18 -0.59
N LEU A 71 0.07 4.29 -0.97
CA LEU A 71 0.59 5.63 -0.71
C LEU A 71 -0.05 6.16 0.56
N LEU A 72 0.75 6.35 1.60
CA LEU A 72 0.30 6.83 2.92
C LEU A 72 0.77 8.26 3.16
N GLN A 73 -0.10 9.08 3.74
CA GLN A 73 0.24 10.42 4.22
C GLN A 73 0.11 10.46 5.75
N LYS A 74 1.19 10.85 6.43
CA LYS A 74 1.14 11.09 7.87
C LYS A 74 0.24 12.30 8.16
N THR A 75 -0.70 12.14 9.09
CA THR A 75 -1.54 13.22 9.60
C THR A 75 -1.13 13.57 11.03
N GLU A 76 -1.47 14.77 11.47
CA GLU A 76 -1.27 15.23 12.86
C GLU A 76 -2.42 14.80 13.78
N LYS A 77 -3.34 13.94 13.29
CA LYS A 77 -4.48 13.48 14.08
C LYS A 77 -4.05 12.35 15.00
N ASP A 78 -4.44 12.44 16.26
CA ASP A 78 -4.30 11.37 17.23
C ASP A 78 -5.47 10.39 17.13
N ALA A 79 -5.15 9.11 16.95
CA ALA A 79 -6.14 8.05 16.82
C ALA A 79 -6.97 7.88 18.10
N THR A 80 -6.37 8.16 19.26
CA THR A 80 -7.01 8.10 20.59
C THR A 80 -8.14 9.13 20.71
N ALA A 81 -7.95 10.34 20.16
CA ALA A 81 -8.98 11.39 20.15
C ALA A 81 -10.15 11.05 19.19
N LEU A 82 -9.89 10.31 18.11
CA LEU A 82 -10.92 9.92 17.15
C LEU A 82 -11.87 8.84 17.71
N ALA A 83 -11.35 7.89 18.47
CA ALA A 83 -12.14 6.82 19.08
C ALA A 83 -13.09 7.33 20.18
N SER A 84 -12.66 8.33 20.97
CA SER A 84 -13.47 8.94 22.03
C SER A 84 -14.68 9.73 21.50
N SER A 85 -14.66 10.15 20.23
CA SER A 85 -15.76 10.92 19.61
C SER A 85 -16.92 10.06 19.09
N VAL A 86 -16.75 8.74 18.97
CA VAL A 86 -17.79 7.81 18.45
C VAL A 86 -18.69 7.24 19.55
N THR A 87 -18.29 7.34 20.82
CA THR A 87 -19.03 6.77 21.97
C THR A 87 -19.64 7.85 22.86
N GLY A 88 -20.20 8.89 22.24
CA GLY A 88 -20.77 10.06 22.93
C GLY A 88 -22.26 10.26 22.67
N GLN A 89 -23.09 9.21 22.84
CA GLN A 89 -24.54 9.39 22.98
C GLN A 89 -25.07 8.50 24.11
N GLY A 90 -25.51 9.14 25.20
CA GLY A 90 -26.52 8.60 26.12
C GLY A 90 -25.99 8.06 27.45
N ALA A 91 -25.90 8.93 28.46
CA ALA A 91 -26.23 8.60 29.86
C ALA A 91 -26.25 9.88 30.70
N GLU A 92 -27.35 10.63 30.60
CA GLU A 92 -27.77 11.49 31.69
C GLU A 92 -28.05 10.63 32.93
N ARG A 93 -27.30 10.85 34.02
CA ARG A 93 -27.73 10.36 35.33
C ARG A 93 -27.46 11.43 36.38
N ALA A 94 -28.56 11.97 36.88
CA ALA A 94 -28.64 12.87 38.01
C ALA A 94 -28.03 12.26 39.28
N GLY A 95 -27.42 13.11 40.11
CA GLY A 95 -26.99 12.78 41.47
C GLY A 95 -26.29 13.95 42.15
N LEU A 96 -27.06 14.78 42.85
CA LEU A 96 -26.64 15.88 43.72
C LEU A 96 -25.84 15.38 44.94
N VAL A 97 -24.76 16.08 45.32
CA VAL A 97 -24.50 16.58 46.69
C VAL A 97 -23.35 17.60 46.67
N GLU A 98 -23.59 18.79 47.20
CA GLU A 98 -22.58 19.75 47.66
C GLU A 98 -22.28 19.43 49.15
N ASP A 99 -21.01 19.35 49.56
CA ASP A 99 -20.59 19.56 50.96
C ASP A 99 -19.08 19.88 51.03
N ASP A 100 -18.75 20.83 51.88
CA ASP A 100 -17.47 21.53 52.07
C ASP A 100 -16.35 20.66 52.71
N GLY A 101 -15.07 20.89 52.35
CA GLY A 101 -13.94 20.29 53.07
C GLY A 101 -12.53 20.49 52.48
N ASP A 102 -11.88 21.58 52.90
CA ASP A 102 -10.43 21.74 53.18
C ASP A 102 -9.42 20.63 52.82
N GLY A 103 -8.45 20.98 51.97
CA GLY A 103 -7.03 20.67 52.20
C GLY A 103 -6.45 19.36 51.61
N SER A 104 -5.96 19.40 50.37
CA SER A 104 -4.72 18.70 49.98
C SER A 104 -4.24 19.13 48.59
N GLU A 105 -3.07 19.75 48.52
CA GLU A 105 -2.30 19.87 47.27
C GLU A 105 -1.81 18.48 46.86
N CYS A 106 -2.59 17.77 46.04
CA CYS A 106 -2.09 16.68 45.22
C CYS A 106 -1.86 17.24 43.81
N GLY A 107 -0.61 17.61 43.55
CA GLY A 107 -0.11 17.74 42.18
C GLY A 107 -0.14 16.36 41.54
N ASP A 108 -1.29 15.96 41.03
CA ASP A 108 -1.36 14.94 39.98
C ASP A 108 -0.81 15.60 38.72
N GLU A 109 0.51 15.59 38.60
CA GLU A 109 1.11 15.42 37.28
C GLU A 109 0.72 14.01 36.84
N GLU A 110 -0.51 13.87 36.33
CA GLU A 110 -0.81 12.77 35.43
C GLU A 110 0.20 12.91 34.30
N GLU A 111 1.27 12.13 34.41
CA GLU A 111 2.13 11.78 33.30
C GLU A 111 1.18 11.08 32.32
N ASP A 112 0.50 11.88 31.48
CA ASP A 112 -0.28 11.45 30.32
C ASP A 112 0.71 10.89 29.31
N GLY A 113 1.30 9.76 29.68
CA GLY A 113 2.08 8.86 28.86
C GLY A 113 1.18 8.05 27.95
N GLY A 114 0.02 8.59 27.57
CA GLY A 114 -0.77 8.08 26.47
C GLY A 114 0.12 8.06 25.23
N GLU A 115 0.53 6.86 24.80
CA GLU A 115 1.37 6.70 23.63
C GLU A 115 0.70 7.36 22.41
N GLU A 116 1.18 8.54 22.00
CA GLU A 116 0.59 9.32 20.91
C GLU A 116 0.51 8.44 19.64
N VAL A 117 -0.71 8.07 19.24
CA VAL A 117 -0.96 7.23 18.06
C VAL A 117 -1.29 8.14 16.88
N LYS A 118 -0.30 8.43 16.03
CA LYS A 118 -0.52 9.28 14.85
C LYS A 118 -1.19 8.50 13.73
N VAL A 119 -2.20 9.09 13.10
CA VAL A 119 -2.93 8.46 11.99
C VAL A 119 -2.19 8.65 10.67
N MET A 120 -2.04 7.57 9.90
CA MET A 120 -1.63 7.56 8.50
C MET A 120 -2.85 7.37 7.62
N GLU A 121 -3.11 8.32 6.73
CA GLU A 121 -4.21 8.26 5.78
C GLU A 121 -3.74 7.60 4.48
N GLN A 122 -4.47 6.58 4.02
CA GLN A 122 -4.25 6.01 2.69
C GLN A 122 -4.78 6.97 1.61
N LYS A 123 -3.88 7.44 0.74
CA LYS A 123 -4.23 8.27 -0.42
C LYS A 123 -4.47 7.45 -1.67
N ALA A 124 -3.67 6.43 -1.92
CA ALA A 124 -3.73 5.66 -3.16
C ALA A 124 -3.27 4.23 -3.00
N VAL A 125 -3.52 3.43 -4.03
CA VAL A 125 -2.98 2.08 -4.19
C VAL A 125 -2.22 1.95 -5.51
N PHE A 126 -1.30 0.99 -5.58
CA PHE A 126 -0.62 0.63 -6.82
C PHE A 126 -0.22 -0.84 -6.81
N ASP A 127 -0.23 -1.45 -7.99
CA ASP A 127 0.16 -2.86 -8.19
C ASP A 127 1.47 -2.99 -9.00
N GLU A 128 1.96 -1.87 -9.55
CA GLU A 128 3.21 -1.79 -10.30
C GLU A 128 3.89 -0.44 -10.11
N MET A 129 5.20 -0.40 -10.31
CA MET A 129 6.02 0.81 -10.32
C MET A 129 6.99 0.79 -11.49
N THR A 130 7.47 1.95 -11.92
CA THR A 130 8.50 2.05 -12.96
C THR A 130 9.82 2.51 -12.36
N VAL A 131 10.87 1.69 -12.55
CA VAL A 131 12.24 2.04 -12.19
C VAL A 131 12.94 2.59 -13.42
N TRP A 132 13.47 3.81 -13.33
CA TRP A 132 14.12 4.51 -14.44
C TRP A 132 15.64 4.52 -14.29
N GLY A 133 16.35 4.16 -15.36
CA GLY A 133 17.80 4.28 -15.50
C GLY A 133 18.19 5.34 -16.54
N HIS A 134 19.38 5.93 -16.39
CA HIS A 134 19.95 6.86 -17.37
C HIS A 134 20.45 6.10 -18.60
N GLU A 135 19.84 6.31 -19.78
CA GLU A 135 20.18 5.69 -21.08
C GLU A 135 20.16 4.15 -21.13
N VAL A 136 20.32 3.48 -19.98
CA VAL A 136 20.47 2.05 -19.77
C VAL A 136 19.25 1.56 -18.99
N LEU A 137 18.71 0.42 -19.41
CA LEU A 137 17.59 -0.22 -18.74
C LEU A 137 18.08 -0.84 -17.42
N PRO A 138 17.39 -0.60 -16.28
CA PRO A 138 17.68 -1.30 -15.04
C PRO A 138 17.59 -2.81 -15.23
N ASP A 139 18.67 -3.52 -14.92
CA ASP A 139 18.74 -4.96 -15.04
C ASP A 139 18.09 -5.65 -13.83
N GLY A 140 18.19 -6.98 -13.76
CA GLY A 140 17.75 -7.71 -12.57
C GLY A 140 18.65 -7.50 -11.35
N GLY A 141 19.76 -6.78 -11.48
CA GLY A 141 20.71 -6.46 -10.41
C GLY A 141 20.40 -5.17 -9.66
N ASP A 142 19.55 -4.32 -10.22
CA ASP A 142 19.14 -3.03 -9.65
C ASP A 142 18.50 -3.18 -8.27
N GLU A 143 18.82 -2.26 -7.35
CA GLU A 143 18.42 -2.34 -5.93
C GLU A 143 16.89 -2.38 -5.75
N TYR A 144 16.16 -1.61 -6.55
CA TYR A 144 14.70 -1.52 -6.44
C TYR A 144 14.03 -2.70 -7.10
N VAL A 145 14.56 -3.16 -8.23
CA VAL A 145 14.07 -4.35 -8.93
C VAL A 145 14.24 -5.58 -8.03
N LYS A 146 15.45 -5.82 -7.50
CA LYS A 146 15.71 -6.94 -6.59
C LYS A 146 14.94 -6.83 -5.29
N GLY A 147 14.85 -5.63 -4.73
CA GLY A 147 14.10 -5.41 -3.49
C GLY A 147 12.63 -5.81 -3.63
N VAL A 148 12.01 -5.53 -4.77
CA VAL A 148 10.60 -5.87 -4.99
C VAL A 148 10.44 -7.32 -5.46
N GLU A 149 11.25 -7.80 -6.40
CA GLU A 149 11.09 -9.12 -7.01
C GLU A 149 11.61 -10.26 -6.12
N GLU A 150 12.73 -10.06 -5.41
CA GLU A 150 13.42 -11.13 -4.67
C GLU A 150 13.22 -10.98 -3.15
N TRP A 151 13.48 -9.78 -2.60
CA TRP A 151 13.54 -9.60 -1.15
C TRP A 151 12.18 -9.80 -0.47
N ILE A 152 11.07 -9.37 -1.09
CA ILE A 152 9.73 -9.56 -0.53
C ILE A 152 9.42 -11.05 -0.39
N ALA A 153 9.68 -11.85 -1.44
CA ALA A 153 9.46 -13.29 -1.42
C ALA A 153 10.39 -14.00 -0.43
N PHE A 154 11.65 -13.56 -0.34
CA PHE A 154 12.60 -14.08 0.64
C PHE A 154 12.13 -13.79 2.08
N ALA A 155 11.69 -12.57 2.36
CA ALA A 155 11.19 -12.18 3.67
C ALA A 155 9.93 -12.97 4.06
N GLU A 156 9.06 -13.28 3.10
CA GLU A 156 7.90 -14.16 3.31
C GLU A 156 8.33 -15.57 3.76
N ALA A 157 9.33 -16.15 3.08
CA ALA A 157 9.85 -17.48 3.40
C ALA A 157 10.52 -17.52 4.78
N VAL A 158 11.27 -16.47 5.15
CA VAL A 158 11.91 -16.36 6.47
C VAL A 158 10.88 -16.09 7.57
N GLY A 159 9.87 -15.27 7.28
CA GLY A 159 8.84 -14.86 8.24
C GLY A 159 7.79 -15.93 8.55
N GLY A 160 7.79 -17.06 7.81
CA GLY A 160 6.90 -18.19 8.08
C GLY A 160 5.40 -17.90 7.87
N VAL A 161 5.04 -16.82 7.17
CA VAL A 161 3.65 -16.44 6.94
C VAL A 161 3.11 -17.29 5.79
N SER A 162 2.51 -18.43 6.11
CA SER A 162 1.82 -19.26 5.12
C SER A 162 0.44 -18.65 4.82
N HIS A 163 0.32 -17.91 3.73
CA HIS A 163 -0.96 -17.35 3.30
C HIS A 163 -1.85 -18.48 2.73
N ARG A 164 -2.88 -18.89 3.50
CA ARG A 164 -3.93 -19.79 3.01
C ARG A 164 -4.76 -19.04 1.97
N ILE A 165 -4.46 -19.24 0.69
CA ILE A 165 -5.27 -18.74 -0.42
C ILE A 165 -6.60 -19.50 -0.41
N THR A 166 -7.70 -18.80 -0.14
CA THR A 166 -9.04 -19.28 -0.44
C THR A 166 -9.32 -18.93 -1.90
N ASP A 167 -9.08 -19.90 -2.78
CA ASP A 167 -9.49 -19.83 -4.17
C ASP A 167 -11.00 -20.11 -4.22
N SER A 168 -11.81 -19.05 -4.25
CA SER A 168 -13.25 -19.15 -4.46
C SER A 168 -13.53 -19.04 -5.97
N GLU A 169 -13.82 -20.21 -6.55
CA GLU A 169 -14.64 -20.43 -7.76
C GLU A 169 -14.18 -19.81 -9.09
N GLU A 170 -13.47 -20.61 -9.88
CA GLU A 170 -13.82 -20.76 -11.30
C GLU A 170 -13.80 -22.26 -11.65
N ALA A 171 -14.94 -22.92 -11.41
CA ALA A 171 -15.17 -24.28 -11.87
C ALA A 171 -15.34 -24.27 -13.40
N SER A 172 -14.23 -24.39 -14.12
CA SER A 172 -14.23 -24.74 -15.53
C SER A 172 -14.70 -26.19 -15.68
N SER A 173 -15.96 -26.33 -16.10
CA SER A 173 -16.59 -27.59 -16.47
C SER A 173 -15.86 -28.22 -17.66
N VAL A 174 -15.12 -29.30 -17.42
CA VAL A 174 -14.60 -30.16 -18.49
C VAL A 174 -15.63 -31.26 -18.77
N PRO A 175 -16.15 -31.41 -20.00
CA PRO A 175 -17.10 -32.48 -20.30
C PRO A 175 -16.39 -33.84 -20.32
N VAL A 176 -16.98 -34.78 -19.57
CA VAL A 176 -16.64 -36.20 -19.51
C VAL A 176 -16.72 -36.79 -20.92
N ARG A 177 -15.62 -37.40 -21.38
CA ARG A 177 -15.62 -38.24 -22.58
C ARG A 177 -16.18 -39.61 -22.21
N ASP A 178 -17.29 -39.98 -22.83
CA ASP A 178 -17.90 -41.30 -22.70
C ASP A 178 -16.92 -42.41 -23.09
N ARG A 179 -16.76 -43.35 -22.16
CA ARG A 179 -16.01 -44.59 -22.31
C ARG A 179 -16.87 -45.57 -23.10
N VAL A 180 -16.54 -45.79 -24.37
CA VAL A 180 -17.14 -46.85 -25.18
C VAL A 180 -16.67 -48.20 -24.62
N GLU A 181 -17.53 -48.87 -23.86
CA GLU A 181 -17.42 -50.31 -23.61
C GLU A 181 -18.03 -51.05 -24.80
N THR A 182 -17.21 -51.76 -25.57
CA THR A 182 -17.67 -52.82 -26.47
C THR A 182 -17.20 -54.14 -25.89
N SER A 183 -18.08 -54.79 -25.14
CA SER A 183 -17.95 -56.20 -24.76
C SER A 183 -18.56 -57.07 -25.86
N GLN A 184 -17.91 -58.21 -26.12
CA GLN A 184 -18.23 -59.19 -27.14
C GLN A 184 -19.43 -60.08 -26.80
N SER A 185 -19.93 -60.76 -27.84
CA SER A 185 -20.46 -62.14 -27.87
C SER A 185 -21.99 -62.32 -27.97
N THR A 186 -22.47 -62.72 -29.15
CA THR A 186 -23.03 -64.07 -29.44
C THR A 186 -22.97 -64.32 -30.94
#